data_AF-A0A7S1QW17-F1
#
_entry.id   AF-A0A7S1QW17-F1
#
_cell.length_a   1.000
_cell.length_b   1.000
_cell.length_c   1.000
_cell.angle_alpha   90.00
_cell.angle_beta   90.00
_cell.angle_gamma   90.00
#
_symmetry.space_group_name_H-M   'P 1'
#
loop_
_entity.id
_entity.type
_entity.pdbx_description
1 polymer ?
#
loop_
_entity_poly.entity_id
_entity_poly.type
_entity_poly.pdbx_seq_one_letter_code
_entity_poly.pdbx_strand_id
1 'polypeptide(L)'
;VEFGGSTGASGFNIQSPEHCRKILYDVLQLHRKLDPEDASAHTTGTGKVSTSEETLKLLTGFHPLPGVILEYRKVAKLRQTYFDGLFGRAVPGPDGGPARVHATFLQDGTDTGRLSCADPNLQNLPRCATEMLGAVRAAFVPDADGDVLLALDYEQIELRVLAHMSGDETLRGALTSGDAQQRDIHRRIAAKIFRKNFEAVTAAE
;
A
#
# COMPACT_ATOMS: atom_id res chain seq x y z
N VAL A 1 -15.33 20.97 13.71
CA VAL A 1 -14.42 21.80 14.53
C VAL A 1 -13.74 22.77 13.58
N GLU A 2 -14.36 23.93 13.35
CA GLU A 2 -13.72 25.03 12.64
C GLU A 2 -12.76 25.73 13.59
N PHE A 3 -11.54 25.96 13.15
CA PHE A 3 -10.67 26.96 13.75
C PHE A 3 -10.47 28.05 12.69
N GLY A 4 -11.31 29.08 12.79
CA GLY A 4 -11.26 30.25 11.92
C GLY A 4 -10.10 31.18 12.26
N GLY A 5 -9.49 31.70 11.20
CA GLY A 5 -9.16 33.12 11.03
C GLY A 5 -8.32 33.86 12.07
N SER A 6 -7.11 34.24 11.61
CA SER A 6 -6.47 35.53 11.91
C SER A 6 -5.89 35.73 13.32
N THR A 7 -4.72 35.12 13.57
CA THR A 7 -3.51 35.72 14.18
C THR A 7 -2.47 34.62 14.37
N GLY A 8 -1.45 34.51 13.50
CA GLY A 8 -0.20 33.75 13.75
C GLY A 8 -0.28 32.37 14.42
N ALA A 9 -1.36 31.61 14.23
CA ALA A 9 -1.62 30.41 15.01
C ALA A 9 -0.79 29.23 14.48
N SER A 10 -0.03 28.59 15.37
CA SER A 10 0.56 27.27 15.15
C SER A 10 -0.56 26.22 15.02
N GLY A 11 -1.20 26.20 13.85
CA GLY A 11 -2.34 25.34 13.54
C GLY A 11 -1.99 23.85 13.53
N PHE A 12 -2.96 23.01 13.85
CA PHE A 12 -2.85 21.57 13.68
C PHE A 12 -2.83 21.21 12.19
N ASN A 13 -1.86 20.38 11.80
CA ASN A 13 -1.75 19.88 10.43
C ASN A 13 -1.90 18.37 10.46
N ILE A 14 -3.05 17.87 10.01
CA ILE A 14 -3.37 16.43 9.98
C ILE A 14 -2.47 15.63 9.01
N GLN A 15 -1.83 16.30 8.04
CA GLN A 15 -0.82 15.67 7.18
C GLN A 15 0.49 15.43 7.91
N SER A 16 0.82 16.25 8.91
CA SER A 16 2.08 16.13 9.65
C SER A 16 2.03 14.96 10.63
N PRO A 17 2.88 13.93 10.47
CA PRO A 17 2.96 12.82 11.42
C PRO A 17 3.35 13.31 12.82
N GLU A 18 4.14 14.37 12.91
CA GLU A 18 4.56 14.97 14.18
C GLU A 18 3.40 15.65 14.91
N HIS A 19 2.60 16.45 14.20
CA HIS A 19 1.41 17.07 14.78
C HIS A 19 0.39 16.00 15.24
N CYS A 20 0.18 14.97 14.42
CA CYS A 20 -0.69 13.84 14.79
C CYS A 20 -0.17 13.13 16.03
N ARG A 21 1.14 12.87 16.09
CA ARG A 21 1.80 12.23 17.24
C ARG A 21 1.58 13.02 18.52
N LYS A 22 1.80 14.34 18.48
CA LYS A 22 1.60 15.23 19.63
C LYS A 22 0.18 15.14 20.17
N ILE A 23 -0.83 15.20 19.32
CA ILE A 23 -2.22 15.08 19.77
C ILE A 23 -2.53 13.68 20.29
N LEU A 24 -2.15 12.63 19.57
CA LEU A 24 -2.49 11.25 19.92
C LEU A 24 -1.82 10.81 21.24
N TYR A 25 -0.58 11.23 21.48
CA TYR A 25 0.22 10.68 22.57
C TYR A 25 0.52 11.67 23.69
N ASP A 26 0.68 12.96 23.41
CA ASP A 26 0.96 13.93 24.48
C ASP A 26 -0.34 14.46 25.10
N VAL A 27 -1.34 14.75 24.25
CA VAL A 27 -2.63 15.31 24.68
C VAL A 27 -3.61 14.20 25.07
N LEU A 28 -3.91 13.29 24.14
CA LEU A 28 -4.89 12.22 24.37
C LEU A 28 -4.31 11.01 25.13
N GLN A 29 -2.98 10.92 25.21
CA GLN A 29 -2.26 9.87 25.93
C GLN A 29 -2.67 8.45 25.54
N LEU A 30 -3.03 8.23 24.28
CA LEU A 30 -3.54 6.94 23.82
C LEU A 30 -2.49 5.83 23.87
N HIS A 31 -1.20 6.16 23.90
CA HIS A 31 -0.12 5.19 24.11
C HIS A 31 -0.25 4.45 25.45
N ARG A 32 -0.90 5.05 26.46
CA ARG A 32 -1.14 4.40 27.77
C ARG A 32 -2.26 3.36 27.73
N LYS A 33 -3.00 3.29 26.62
CA LYS A 33 -4.08 2.34 26.39
C LYS A 33 -3.63 1.13 25.56
N LEU A 34 -2.47 1.22 24.92
CA LEU A 34 -1.88 0.11 24.20
C LEU A 34 -1.18 -0.84 25.17
N ASP A 35 -1.21 -2.13 24.84
CA ASP A 35 -0.40 -3.11 25.55
C ASP A 35 1.10 -2.80 25.34
N PRO A 36 1.98 -3.08 26.32
CA PRO A 36 3.40 -2.73 26.23
C PRO A 36 4.11 -3.35 25.02
N GLU A 37 3.71 -4.55 24.61
CA GLU A 37 4.24 -5.23 23.43
C GLU A 37 3.86 -4.48 22.14
N ASP A 38 2.59 -4.09 21.98
CA ASP A 38 2.11 -3.30 20.84
C ASP A 38 2.78 -1.92 20.79
N ALA A 39 2.91 -1.26 21.94
CA ALA A 39 3.56 0.03 22.02
C ALA A 39 5.03 -0.02 21.59
N SER A 40 5.74 -1.11 21.89
CA SER A 40 7.14 -1.32 21.50
C SER A 40 7.28 -1.71 20.03
N ALA A 41 6.45 -2.64 19.54
CA ALA A 41 6.43 -3.10 18.16
C ALA A 41 6.09 -1.98 17.17
N HIS A 42 5.35 -0.96 17.62
CA HIS A 42 4.92 0.16 16.80
C HIS A 42 5.70 1.45 17.10
N THR A 43 7.01 1.36 17.29
CA THR A 43 7.89 2.54 17.35
C THR A 43 8.60 2.79 16.02
N THR A 44 8.87 4.06 15.70
CA THR A 44 9.74 4.42 14.57
C THR A 44 11.20 4.16 14.92
N GLY A 45 12.11 4.11 13.94
CA GLY A 45 13.56 3.92 14.19
C GLY A 45 14.20 4.95 15.13
N THR A 46 13.49 6.06 15.43
CA THR A 46 13.85 7.06 16.44
C THR A 46 13.26 6.82 17.83
N GLY A 47 12.66 5.65 18.09
CA GLY A 47 12.07 5.24 19.37
C GLY A 47 10.73 5.90 19.71
N LYS A 48 10.19 6.76 18.85
CA LYS A 48 8.88 7.41 19.06
C LYS A 48 7.75 6.50 18.60
N VAL A 49 6.63 6.47 19.33
CA VAL A 49 5.44 5.71 18.91
C VAL A 49 5.00 6.18 17.52
N SER A 50 4.75 5.21 16.65
CA SER A 50 4.44 5.38 15.23
C SER A 50 3.04 5.98 15.06
N THR A 51 2.80 6.58 13.91
CA THR A 51 1.43 6.87 13.46
C THR A 51 1.14 6.08 12.19
N SER A 52 1.75 4.90 12.02
CA SER A 52 1.50 4.02 10.86
C SER A 52 0.02 3.61 10.80
N GLU A 53 -0.41 3.12 9.64
CA GLU A 53 -1.77 2.63 9.46
C GLU A 53 -2.12 1.55 10.49
N GLU A 54 -1.22 0.59 10.72
CA GLU A 54 -1.38 -0.47 11.73
C GLU A 54 -1.56 0.11 13.14
N THR A 55 -0.67 1.04 13.54
CA THR A 55 -0.75 1.67 14.86
C THR A 55 -2.07 2.43 15.03
N LEU A 56 -2.47 3.20 14.01
CA LEU A 56 -3.70 3.97 14.06
C LEU A 56 -4.94 3.07 14.11
N LYS A 57 -4.94 1.91 13.44
CA LYS A 57 -6.02 0.92 13.51
C LYS A 57 -6.21 0.40 14.92
N LEU A 58 -5.13 0.02 15.61
CA LEU A 58 -5.19 -0.38 17.02
C LEU A 58 -5.81 0.72 17.89
N LEU A 59 -5.44 1.97 17.63
CA LEU A 59 -5.92 3.11 18.40
C LEU A 59 -7.39 3.48 18.14
N THR A 60 -8.00 3.02 17.04
CA THR A 60 -9.41 3.32 16.74
C THR A 60 -10.39 2.80 17.79
N GLY A 61 -10.04 1.71 18.49
CA GLY A 61 -10.86 1.18 19.58
C GLY A 61 -10.92 2.07 20.81
N PHE A 62 -9.97 3.00 20.96
CA PHE A 62 -9.86 3.88 22.13
C PHE A 62 -10.33 5.31 21.87
N HIS A 63 -10.27 5.78 20.62
CA HIS A 63 -10.66 7.14 20.28
C HIS A 63 -11.03 7.25 18.78
N PRO A 64 -12.01 8.10 18.39
CA PRO A 64 -12.40 8.26 16.99
C PRO A 64 -11.34 8.95 16.10
N LEU A 65 -10.51 9.82 16.67
CA LEU A 65 -9.51 10.61 15.92
C LEU A 65 -8.54 9.76 15.06
N PRO A 66 -7.93 8.67 15.54
CA PRO A 66 -7.14 7.75 14.70
C PRO A 66 -7.87 7.33 13.41
N GLY A 67 -9.17 7.01 13.49
CA GLY A 67 -9.99 6.65 12.34
C GLY A 67 -10.13 7.81 11.35
N VAL A 68 -10.35 9.03 11.84
CA VAL A 68 -10.39 10.23 11.01
C VAL A 68 -9.05 10.49 10.33
N ILE A 69 -7.92 10.29 11.03
CA ILE A 69 -6.57 10.43 10.44
C ILE A 69 -6.36 9.40 9.32
N LEU A 70 -6.79 8.15 9.54
CA LEU A 70 -6.70 7.09 8.52
C LEU A 70 -7.47 7.47 7.26
N GLU A 71 -8.73 7.86 7.38
CA GLU A 71 -9.56 8.26 6.25
C GLU A 71 -9.01 9.50 5.54
N TYR A 72 -8.58 10.50 6.30
CA TYR A 72 -7.94 11.68 5.72
C TYR A 72 -6.69 11.30 4.90
N ARG A 73 -5.81 10.44 5.44
CA ARG A 73 -4.59 10.03 4.74
C ARG A 73 -4.87 9.22 3.49
N LYS A 74 -5.92 8.38 3.48
CA LYS A 74 -6.35 7.66 2.28
C LYS A 74 -6.73 8.63 1.16
N VAL A 75 -7.60 9.59 1.45
CA VAL A 75 -8.06 10.60 0.48
C VAL A 75 -6.93 11.55 0.07
N ALA A 76 -6.10 11.98 1.01
CA ALA A 76 -4.95 12.85 0.74
C ALA A 76 -3.92 12.15 -0.16
N LYS A 77 -3.60 10.88 0.10
CA LYS A 77 -2.71 10.07 -0.75
C LYS A 77 -3.30 9.93 -2.15
N LEU A 78 -4.60 9.65 -2.26
CA LEU A 78 -5.25 9.54 -3.55
C LEU A 78 -5.08 10.82 -4.37
N ARG A 79 -5.42 11.96 -3.78
CA ARG A 79 -5.29 13.26 -4.42
C ARG A 79 -3.84 13.57 -4.78
N GLN A 80 -2.93 13.58 -3.80
CA GLN A 80 -1.57 14.07 -3.99
C GLN A 80 -0.74 13.13 -4.87
N THR A 81 -0.81 11.82 -4.63
CA THR A 81 0.01 10.85 -5.35
C THR A 81 -0.55 10.56 -6.74
N TYR A 82 -1.86 10.35 -6.87
CA TYR A 82 -2.45 9.85 -8.12
C TYR A 82 -3.07 10.95 -8.97
N PHE A 83 -3.86 11.87 -8.40
CA PHE A 83 -4.42 12.97 -9.20
C PHE A 83 -3.37 14.01 -9.53
N ASP A 84 -2.83 14.69 -8.53
CA ASP A 84 -1.89 15.80 -8.73
C ASP A 84 -0.53 15.28 -9.24
N GLY A 85 -0.02 14.20 -8.63
CA GLY A 85 1.32 13.68 -8.89
C GLY A 85 1.46 12.82 -10.15
N LEU A 86 0.39 12.15 -10.60
CA LEU A 86 0.42 11.21 -11.72
C LEU A 86 -0.43 11.73 -12.89
N PHE A 87 -1.74 11.92 -12.72
CA PHE A 87 -2.61 12.41 -13.79
C PHE A 87 -2.35 13.88 -14.15
N GLY A 88 -1.94 14.70 -13.18
CA GLY A 88 -1.54 16.09 -13.41
C GLY A 88 -0.30 16.24 -14.29
N ARG A 89 0.44 15.13 -14.54
CA ARG A 89 1.58 15.08 -15.47
C ARG A 89 1.22 14.50 -16.84
N ALA A 90 -0.04 14.16 -17.08
CA ALA A 90 -0.47 13.66 -18.37
C ALA A 90 -0.36 14.77 -19.44
N VAL A 91 0.12 14.40 -20.62
CA VAL A 91 0.24 15.29 -21.79
C VAL A 91 -0.90 14.95 -22.75
N PRO A 92 -1.58 15.93 -23.37
CA PRO A 92 -2.61 15.65 -24.37
C PRO A 92 -2.12 14.71 -25.47
N GLY A 93 -2.97 13.75 -25.84
CA GLY A 93 -2.68 12.82 -26.93
C GLY A 93 -2.70 13.52 -28.29
N PRO A 94 -2.03 12.95 -29.30
CA PRO A 94 -2.14 13.42 -30.67
C PRO A 94 -3.57 13.26 -31.20
N ASP A 95 -3.97 14.10 -32.17
CA ASP A 95 -5.23 13.99 -32.91
C ASP A 95 -6.50 13.93 -32.04
N GLY A 96 -6.46 14.52 -30.84
CA GLY A 96 -7.58 14.49 -29.89
C GLY A 96 -7.75 13.15 -29.16
N GLY A 97 -6.77 12.26 -29.26
CA GLY A 97 -6.71 10.99 -28.52
C GLY A 97 -6.48 11.16 -27.02
N PRO A 98 -6.51 10.04 -26.26
CA PRO A 98 -6.38 10.07 -24.81
C PRO A 98 -5.04 10.68 -24.36
N ALA A 99 -5.06 11.35 -23.21
CA ALA A 99 -3.84 11.90 -22.62
C ALA A 99 -2.87 10.78 -22.23
N ARG A 100 -1.57 11.04 -22.38
CA ARG A 100 -0.49 10.08 -22.14
C ARG A 100 0.34 10.48 -20.94
N VAL A 101 0.69 9.50 -20.12
CA VAL A 101 1.61 9.68 -18.99
C VAL A 101 2.95 9.06 -19.35
N HIS A 102 4.01 9.86 -19.30
CA HIS A 102 5.37 9.42 -19.62
C HIS A 102 6.17 9.23 -18.33
N ALA A 103 6.38 7.97 -17.94
CA ALA A 103 7.23 7.64 -16.80
C ALA A 103 8.67 7.36 -17.23
N THR A 104 9.59 7.56 -16.30
CA THR A 104 11.02 7.26 -16.46
C THR A 104 11.35 5.97 -15.71
N PHE A 105 11.91 4.98 -16.42
CA PHE A 105 12.42 3.75 -15.81
C PHE A 105 13.93 3.85 -15.61
N LEU A 106 14.36 3.84 -14.35
CA LEU A 106 15.76 3.90 -13.94
C LEU A 106 16.30 2.48 -13.77
N GLN A 107 17.39 2.18 -14.47
CA GLN A 107 18.03 0.86 -14.46
C GLN A 107 18.98 0.67 -13.27
N ASP A 108 19.54 1.76 -12.76
CA ASP A 108 20.54 1.82 -11.69
C ASP A 108 19.95 2.27 -10.34
N GLY A 109 18.62 2.31 -10.22
CA GLY A 109 17.95 2.88 -9.06
C GLY A 109 17.74 1.94 -7.86
N THR A 110 18.06 0.65 -7.97
CA THR A 110 17.90 -0.29 -6.84
C THR A 110 19.10 -1.23 -6.69
N ASP A 111 19.48 -1.52 -5.45
CA ASP A 111 20.60 -2.43 -5.13
C ASP A 111 20.35 -3.87 -5.61
N THR A 112 19.07 -4.26 -5.72
CA THR A 112 18.66 -5.61 -6.16
C THR A 112 18.67 -5.81 -7.68
N GLY A 113 18.96 -4.75 -8.45
CA GLY A 113 18.89 -4.77 -9.92
C GLY A 113 17.48 -4.70 -10.50
N ARG A 114 16.45 -4.43 -9.69
CA ARG A 114 15.10 -4.11 -10.18
C ARG A 114 15.10 -2.73 -10.84
N LEU A 115 14.30 -2.59 -11.91
CA LEU A 115 13.96 -1.27 -12.43
C LEU A 115 13.18 -0.49 -11.37
N SER A 116 13.50 0.78 -11.21
CA SER A 116 12.66 1.72 -10.45
C SER A 116 11.99 2.69 -11.40
N CYS A 117 10.86 3.27 -10.98
CA CYS A 117 10.06 4.15 -11.82
C CYS A 117 9.86 5.51 -11.13
N ALA A 118 10.17 6.57 -11.86
CA ALA A 118 10.09 7.94 -11.40
C ALA A 118 9.43 8.85 -12.46
N ASP A 119 8.93 9.98 -11.98
CA ASP A 119 8.45 11.10 -12.79
C ASP A 119 7.48 10.78 -13.95
N PRO A 120 6.27 10.25 -13.67
CA PRO A 120 5.74 9.79 -12.39
C PRO A 120 5.95 8.28 -12.17
N ASN A 121 5.80 7.82 -10.91
CA ASN A 121 5.96 6.40 -10.58
C ASN A 121 4.71 5.59 -10.96
N LEU A 122 4.79 4.85 -12.08
CA LEU A 122 3.75 3.93 -12.56
C LEU A 122 3.83 2.51 -11.97
N GLN A 123 4.92 2.16 -11.27
CA GLN A 123 5.02 0.86 -10.60
C GLN A 123 4.13 0.78 -9.34
N ASN A 124 3.86 1.93 -8.71
CA ASN A 124 3.11 2.02 -7.44
C ASN A 124 1.62 2.38 -7.63
N LEU A 125 0.99 1.88 -8.69
CA LEU A 125 -0.46 2.02 -8.88
C LEU A 125 -1.22 1.26 -7.77
N PRO A 126 -2.32 1.83 -7.24
CA PRO A 126 -3.01 1.21 -6.14
C PRO A 126 -3.67 -0.09 -6.57
N ARG A 127 -3.68 -1.10 -5.69
CA ARG A 127 -4.54 -2.27 -5.89
C ARG A 127 -6.01 -1.82 -5.84
N CYS A 128 -6.87 -2.43 -6.64
CA CYS A 128 -8.31 -2.16 -6.70
C CYS A 128 -9.04 -2.68 -5.45
N ALA A 129 -8.65 -2.20 -4.26
CA ALA A 129 -9.21 -2.63 -2.98
C ALA A 129 -10.51 -1.87 -2.63
N THR A 130 -10.71 -0.69 -3.21
CA THR A 130 -11.94 0.10 -3.10
C THR A 130 -12.33 0.61 -4.48
N GLU A 131 -13.60 0.97 -4.67
CA GLU A 131 -14.10 1.57 -5.91
C GLU A 131 -13.27 2.79 -6.33
N MET A 132 -12.96 3.66 -5.36
CA MET A 132 -12.18 4.87 -5.57
C MET A 132 -10.73 4.58 -6.02
N LEU A 133 -10.08 3.56 -5.48
CA LEU A 133 -8.74 3.14 -5.92
C LEU A 133 -8.79 2.38 -7.26
N GLY A 134 -9.86 1.63 -7.50
CA GLY A 134 -10.12 0.98 -8.79
C GLY A 134 -10.26 1.99 -9.93
N ALA A 135 -10.91 3.13 -9.66
CA ALA A 135 -11.04 4.22 -10.62
C ALA A 135 -9.68 4.77 -11.11
N VAL A 136 -8.65 4.78 -10.25
CA VAL A 136 -7.29 5.19 -10.65
C VAL A 136 -6.73 4.26 -11.72
N ARG A 137 -6.87 2.94 -11.56
CA ARG A 137 -6.40 1.99 -12.59
C ARG A 137 -7.29 2.00 -13.82
N ALA A 138 -8.60 2.19 -13.66
CA ALA A 138 -9.55 2.28 -14.77
C ALA A 138 -9.33 3.50 -15.67
N ALA A 139 -8.65 4.55 -15.18
CA ALA A 139 -8.27 5.70 -15.98
C ALA A 139 -7.19 5.40 -17.03
N PHE A 140 -6.48 4.27 -16.92
CA PHE A 140 -5.54 3.82 -17.93
C PHE A 140 -6.29 3.04 -19.00
N VAL A 141 -6.39 3.64 -20.18
CA VAL A 141 -7.13 3.11 -21.32
C VAL A 141 -6.20 2.84 -22.50
N PRO A 142 -6.58 1.95 -23.43
CA PRO A 142 -5.89 1.81 -24.71
C PRO A 142 -5.89 3.12 -25.51
N ASP A 143 -4.93 3.27 -26.42
CA ASP A 143 -4.74 4.52 -27.18
C ASP A 143 -5.75 4.67 -28.32
N ALA A 144 -6.06 3.57 -29.05
CA ALA A 144 -6.97 3.56 -30.19
C ALA A 144 -8.19 2.64 -29.99
N ASP A 145 -9.25 2.91 -30.76
CA ASP A 145 -10.43 2.06 -30.81
C ASP A 145 -10.07 0.66 -31.31
N GLY A 146 -10.42 -0.36 -30.53
CA GLY A 146 -10.10 -1.76 -30.82
C GLY A 146 -8.80 -2.26 -30.19
N ASP A 147 -7.97 -1.37 -29.65
CA ASP A 147 -6.80 -1.77 -28.87
C ASP A 147 -7.21 -2.31 -27.49
N VAL A 148 -6.33 -3.14 -26.91
CA VAL A 148 -6.49 -3.68 -25.56
C VAL A 148 -5.19 -3.56 -24.78
N LEU A 149 -5.31 -3.28 -23.49
CA LEU A 149 -4.18 -3.37 -22.56
C LEU A 149 -4.07 -4.81 -22.06
N LEU A 150 -2.94 -5.46 -22.37
CA LEU A 150 -2.61 -6.79 -21.87
C LEU A 150 -1.64 -6.69 -20.69
N ALA A 151 -2.05 -7.20 -19.53
CA ALA A 151 -1.20 -7.29 -18.35
C ALA A 151 -0.77 -8.75 -18.11
N LEU A 152 0.53 -8.96 -17.92
CA LEU A 152 1.13 -10.27 -17.63
C LEU A 152 1.90 -10.15 -16.33
N ASP A 153 1.59 -11.00 -15.36
CA ASP A 153 2.26 -11.06 -14.05
C ASP A 153 2.70 -12.50 -13.78
N TYR A 154 3.91 -12.68 -13.25
CA TYR A 154 4.42 -14.00 -12.92
C TYR A 154 3.79 -14.49 -11.62
N GLU A 155 3.13 -15.64 -11.67
CA GLU A 155 2.60 -16.29 -10.48
C GLU A 155 3.76 -16.67 -9.53
N GLN A 156 3.81 -16.02 -8.35
CA GLN A 156 4.70 -16.34 -7.25
C GLN A 156 6.19 -16.39 -7.64
N ILE A 157 6.64 -15.44 -8.47
CA ILE A 157 8.01 -15.46 -9.04
C ILE A 157 9.13 -15.59 -8.00
N GLU A 158 9.02 -14.88 -6.86
CA GLU A 158 10.05 -14.92 -5.82
C GLU A 158 10.16 -16.30 -5.17
N LEU A 159 9.04 -16.99 -4.94
CA LEU A 159 9.04 -18.36 -4.43
C LEU A 159 9.62 -19.36 -5.44
N ARG A 160 9.35 -19.15 -6.74
CA ARG A 160 9.92 -19.97 -7.81
C ARG A 160 11.44 -19.81 -7.90
N VAL A 161 11.94 -18.59 -7.80
CA VAL A 161 13.39 -18.31 -7.73
C VAL A 161 13.99 -18.95 -6.48
N LEU A 162 13.34 -18.81 -5.31
CA LEU A 162 13.80 -19.42 -4.07
C LEU A 162 13.86 -20.95 -4.16
N ALA A 163 12.83 -21.59 -4.72
CA ALA A 163 12.79 -23.04 -4.90
C ALA A 163 13.92 -23.54 -5.82
N HIS A 164 14.22 -22.77 -6.88
CA HIS A 164 15.33 -23.08 -7.77
C HIS A 164 16.69 -22.93 -7.06
N MET A 165 16.91 -21.83 -6.35
CA MET A 165 18.18 -21.54 -5.68
C MET A 165 18.44 -22.44 -4.47
N SER A 166 17.41 -22.79 -3.71
CA SER A 166 17.52 -23.64 -2.52
C SER A 166 17.63 -25.13 -2.86
N GLY A 167 17.11 -25.56 -4.00
CA GLY A 167 17.00 -26.97 -4.36
C GLY A 167 15.99 -27.75 -3.50
N ASP A 168 15.08 -27.07 -2.78
CA ASP A 168 14.10 -27.73 -1.93
C ASP A 168 13.04 -28.46 -2.76
N GLU A 169 13.07 -29.80 -2.74
CA GLU A 169 12.16 -30.64 -3.53
C GLU A 169 10.69 -30.50 -3.11
N THR A 170 10.43 -30.17 -1.84
CA THR A 170 9.06 -29.97 -1.35
C THR A 170 8.45 -28.70 -1.95
N LEU A 171 9.21 -27.61 -1.96
CA LEU A 171 8.83 -26.32 -2.50
C LEU A 171 8.74 -26.35 -4.02
N ARG A 172 9.69 -27.03 -4.68
CA ARG A 172 9.64 -27.28 -6.13
C ARG A 172 8.41 -28.08 -6.50
N GLY A 173 8.16 -29.21 -5.83
CA GLY A 173 6.98 -30.04 -6.07
C GLY A 173 5.67 -29.29 -5.82
N ALA A 174 5.61 -28.44 -4.79
CA ALA A 174 4.45 -27.58 -4.54
C ALA A 174 4.20 -26.60 -5.71
N LEU A 175 5.24 -25.95 -6.24
CA LEU A 175 5.14 -24.92 -7.29
C LEU A 175 4.94 -25.46 -8.71
N THR A 176 5.30 -26.72 -8.96
CA THR A 176 5.16 -27.39 -10.26
C THR A 176 3.97 -28.34 -10.33
N SER A 177 3.28 -28.58 -9.22
CA SER A 177 2.09 -29.43 -9.18
C SER A 177 0.99 -28.90 -10.09
N GLY A 178 0.31 -29.80 -10.81
CA GLY A 178 -0.90 -29.46 -11.56
C GLY A 178 -2.08 -29.08 -10.65
N ASP A 179 -2.04 -29.52 -9.39
CA ASP A 179 -3.06 -29.23 -8.39
C ASP A 179 -2.92 -27.78 -7.87
N ALA A 180 -3.96 -26.99 -8.08
CA ALA A 180 -4.02 -25.59 -7.64
C ALA A 180 -3.92 -25.45 -6.11
N GLN A 181 -4.44 -26.40 -5.33
CA GLN A 181 -4.35 -26.35 -3.87
C GLN A 181 -2.91 -26.56 -3.39
N GLN A 182 -2.12 -27.35 -4.13
CA GLN A 182 -0.72 -27.60 -3.78
C GLN A 182 0.18 -26.40 -4.07
N ARG A 183 -0.14 -25.65 -5.14
CA ARG A 183 0.55 -24.42 -5.57
C ARG A 183 0.27 -23.20 -4.69
N ASP A 184 -0.80 -23.21 -3.91
CA ASP A 184 -1.12 -22.11 -2.99
C ASP A 184 -0.34 -22.21 -1.67
N ILE A 185 0.95 -21.90 -1.75
CA ILE A 185 1.88 -21.96 -0.62
C ILE A 185 1.49 -20.96 0.48
N HIS A 186 1.01 -19.77 0.12
CA HIS A 186 0.58 -18.76 1.09
C HIS A 186 -0.53 -19.31 1.97
N ARG A 187 -1.58 -19.88 1.36
CA ARG A 187 -2.69 -20.47 2.09
C ARG A 187 -2.28 -21.69 2.90
N ARG A 188 -1.33 -22.49 2.43
CA ARG A 188 -0.75 -23.61 3.20
C ARG A 188 0.04 -23.15 4.42
N ILE A 189 0.80 -22.08 4.30
CA ILE A 189 1.55 -21.48 5.42
C ILE A 189 0.56 -20.89 6.42
N ALA A 190 -0.43 -20.11 5.96
CA ALA A 190 -1.48 -19.55 6.80
C ALA A 190 -2.26 -20.65 7.54
N ALA A 191 -2.66 -21.72 6.86
CA ALA A 191 -3.31 -22.88 7.48
C ALA A 191 -2.49 -23.47 8.64
N LYS A 192 -1.16 -23.56 8.49
CA LYS A 192 -0.26 -24.03 9.56
C LYS A 192 -0.15 -23.05 10.71
N ILE A 193 0.01 -21.74 10.42
CA ILE A 193 0.13 -20.69 11.44
C ILE A 193 -1.15 -20.58 12.26
N PHE A 194 -2.29 -20.50 11.59
CA PHE A 194 -3.61 -20.35 12.20
C PHE A 194 -4.22 -21.68 12.67
N ARG A 195 -3.56 -22.80 12.41
CA ARG A 195 -4.02 -24.17 12.72
C ARG A 195 -5.43 -24.44 12.20
N LYS A 196 -5.68 -24.03 10.96
CA LYS A 196 -6.96 -24.19 10.25
C LYS A 196 -6.82 -25.14 9.07
N ASN A 197 -7.94 -25.70 8.61
CA ASN A 197 -7.99 -26.41 7.33
C ASN A 197 -7.69 -25.44 6.18
N PHE A 198 -7.06 -25.94 5.11
CA PHE A 198 -6.71 -25.15 3.93
C PHE A 198 -7.90 -24.33 3.41
N GLU A 199 -9.08 -24.95 3.29
CA GLU A 199 -10.29 -24.29 2.79
C GLU A 199 -10.87 -23.23 3.75
N ALA A 200 -10.52 -23.30 5.04
CA ALA A 200 -10.99 -22.37 6.06
C ALA A 200 -10.10 -21.12 6.22
N VAL A 201 -8.97 -21.05 5.51
CA VAL A 201 -8.13 -19.85 5.44
C VAL A 201 -8.83 -18.80 4.59
N THR A 202 -9.00 -17.60 5.13
CA THR A 202 -9.61 -16.46 4.46
C THR A 202 -8.56 -15.63 3.71
N ALA A 203 -8.99 -14.75 2.78
CA ALA A 203 -8.05 -13.89 2.04
C ALA A 203 -7.31 -12.86 2.92
N ALA A 204 -7.77 -12.62 4.14
CA ALA A 204 -7.13 -11.73 5.09
C ALA A 204 -6.06 -12.44 5.96
N GLU A 205 -6.01 -13.78 5.91
CA GLU A 205 -5.11 -14.66 6.67
C GLU A 205 -4.02 -15.24 5.77
#